data_AF-A0AAV0CBV7-F1
#
_entry.id   AF-A0AAV0CBV7-F1
#
_cell.length_a   1.000
_cell.length_b   1.000
_cell.length_c   1.000
_cell.angle_alpha   90.00
_cell.angle_beta   90.00
_cell.angle_gamma   90.00
#
_symmetry.space_group_name_H-M   'P 1'
#
loop_
_entity.id
_entity.type
_entity.pdbx_description
1 polymer ?
#
loop_
_entity_poly.entity_id
_entity_poly.type
_entity_poly.pdbx_seq_one_letter_code
_entity_poly.pdbx_strand_id
1 'polypeptide(L)' 'MVEHHQRTNHPIALSFSDLSVWCFSCDAYLDVPAIPALRIAHMTAYVLKFGEAPPLPSNEFLHLE' A
#
# COMPACT_ATOMS: atom_id res chain seq x y z
N MET A 1 -4.27 -10.37 -11.02
CA MET A 1 -4.30 -10.33 -9.54
C MET A 1 -5.48 -11.07 -8.92
N VAL A 2 -6.70 -10.99 -9.49
CA VAL A 2 -7.84 -11.81 -9.02
C VAL A 2 -7.55 -13.32 -9.06
N GLU A 3 -7.12 -13.86 -10.21
CA GLU A 3 -6.79 -15.29 -10.32
C GLU A 3 -5.65 -15.71 -9.37
N HIS A 4 -4.62 -14.86 -9.23
CA HIS A 4 -3.52 -15.09 -8.29
C HIS A 4 -4.02 -15.22 -6.86
N HIS A 5 -4.88 -14.29 -6.40
CA HIS A 5 -5.51 -14.37 -5.08
C HIS A 5 -6.27 -15.69 -4.90
N GLN A 6 -7.10 -16.10 -5.86
CA GLN A 6 -7.88 -17.34 -5.78
C GLN A 6 -7.01 -18.59 -5.67
N ARG A 7 -5.80 -18.58 -6.25
CA ARG A 7 -4.90 -19.74 -6.28
C ARG A 7 -3.94 -19.79 -5.08
N THR A 8 -3.50 -18.64 -4.57
CA THR A 8 -2.45 -18.58 -3.54
C THR A 8 -2.96 -18.06 -2.20
N ASN A 9 -4.21 -17.58 -2.15
CA ASN A 9 -4.79 -16.92 -1.00
C ASN A 9 -3.97 -15.70 -0.52
N HIS A 10 -3.37 -14.94 -1.45
CA HIS A 10 -2.74 -13.65 -1.17
C HIS A 10 -3.76 -12.53 -1.39
N PRO A 11 -4.34 -11.92 -0.35
CA PRO A 11 -5.52 -11.07 -0.50
C PRO A 11 -5.19 -9.60 -0.78
N ILE A 12 -3.96 -9.16 -0.54
CA ILE A 12 -3.57 -7.75 -0.69
C ILE A 12 -2.77 -7.56 -1.97
N ALA A 13 -3.14 -6.56 -2.77
CA ALA A 13 -2.40 -6.14 -3.95
C ALA A 13 -2.24 -4.61 -4.00
N LEU A 14 -1.07 -4.16 -4.45
CA LEU A 14 -0.77 -2.76 -4.73
C LEU A 14 -0.93 -2.48 -6.22
N SER A 15 -1.66 -1.44 -6.57
CA SER A 15 -1.81 -0.96 -7.95
C SER A 15 -0.62 -0.11 -8.35
N PHE A 16 0.06 -0.43 -9.46
CA PHE A 16 1.13 0.44 -9.97
C PHE A 16 0.59 1.67 -10.72
N SER A 17 -0.68 1.68 -11.13
CA SER A 17 -1.28 2.80 -11.87
C SER A 17 -1.54 4.02 -10.99
N ASP A 18 -1.93 3.83 -9.72
CA ASP A 18 -2.33 4.90 -8.79
C ASP A 18 -1.84 4.69 -7.35
N LEU A 19 -1.09 3.61 -7.07
CA LEU A 19 -0.59 3.25 -5.74
C LEU A 19 -1.69 2.92 -4.71
N SER A 20 -2.94 2.73 -5.15
CA SER A 20 -4.01 2.22 -4.28
C SER A 20 -3.73 0.78 -3.84
N VAL A 21 -4.19 0.41 -2.64
CA VAL A 21 -4.09 -0.96 -2.12
C VAL A 21 -5.47 -1.58 -2.07
N TRP A 22 -5.62 -2.74 -2.69
CA TRP A 22 -6.87 -3.51 -2.74
C TRP A 22 -6.78 -4.76 -1.88
N CYS A 23 -7.85 -5.04 -1.12
CA CYS A 23 -8.04 -6.29 -0.40
C CYS A 23 -9.13 -7.14 -1.07
N PHE A 24 -8.75 -8.26 -1.71
CA PHE A 24 -9.69 -9.17 -2.35
C PHE A 24 -10.63 -9.87 -1.36
N SER A 25 -10.19 -10.16 -0.13
CA SER A 25 -11.04 -10.79 0.89
C SER A 25 -12.02 -9.81 1.53
N CYS A 26 -11.70 -8.52 1.54
CA CYS A 26 -12.51 -7.47 2.14
C CYS A 26 -13.46 -6.83 1.12
N ASP A 27 -13.18 -7.03 -0.17
CA ASP A 27 -13.82 -6.34 -1.30
C ASP A 27 -13.79 -4.80 -1.15
N ALA A 28 -12.63 -4.29 -0.74
CA ALA A 28 -12.45 -2.87 -0.42
C ALA A 28 -11.01 -2.39 -0.65
N TYR A 29 -10.88 -1.08 -0.87
CA TYR A 29 -9.60 -0.38 -0.80
C TYR A 29 -9.17 -0.19 0.66
N LEU A 30 -7.87 -0.33 0.90
CA LEU A 30 -7.28 -0.14 2.22
C LEU A 30 -6.65 1.26 2.35
N ASP A 31 -6.84 1.86 3.52
CA ASP A 31 -6.22 3.14 3.86
C ASP A 31 -4.78 2.91 4.34
N VAL A 32 -3.80 3.19 3.47
CA VAL A 32 -2.38 2.91 3.71
C VAL A 32 -1.81 3.65 4.94
N PRO A 33 -2.04 4.98 5.11
CA PRO A 33 -1.67 5.68 6.34
C PRO A 33 -2.15 5.00 7.62
N ALA A 34 -3.39 4.51 7.64
CA ALA A 34 -3.98 3.86 8.81
C ALA A 34 -3.40 2.46 9.12
N ILE A 35 -2.66 1.84 8.18
CA ILE A 35 -2.14 0.48 8.32
C ILE A 35 -0.60 0.50 8.21
N PRO A 36 0.12 0.58 9.34
CA PRO A 36 1.59 0.69 9.36
C PRO A 36 2.32 -0.38 8.53
N ALA A 37 1.78 -1.61 8.51
CA ALA A 37 2.36 -2.72 7.76
C ALA A 37 2.42 -2.49 6.24
N LEU A 38 1.58 -1.60 5.68
CA LEU A 38 1.56 -1.29 4.25
C LEU A 38 2.52 -0.17 3.85
N ARG A 39 3.04 0.60 4.82
CA ARG A 39 3.81 1.83 4.54
C ARG A 39 5.08 1.55 3.77
N ILE A 40 5.86 0.54 4.15
CA ILE A 40 7.14 0.25 3.50
C ILE A 40 6.94 -0.09 2.02
N ALA A 41 5.96 -0.93 1.69
CA ALA A 41 5.67 -1.29 0.31
C ALA A 41 5.18 -0.08 -0.50
N HIS A 42 4.27 0.72 0.07
CA HIS A 42 3.73 1.91 -0.58
C HIS A 42 4.80 2.99 -0.81
N MET A 43 5.61 3.31 0.21
CA MET A 43 6.70 4.29 0.09
C MET A 43 7.74 3.85 -0.94
N THR A 44 8.10 2.56 -0.94
CA THR A 44 9.03 2.01 -1.93
C THR A 44 8.47 2.17 -3.35
N ALA A 45 7.20 1.81 -3.56
CA ALA A 45 6.56 1.96 -4.86
C ALA A 45 6.43 3.42 -5.29
N TYR A 46 6.17 4.35 -4.36
CA TYR A 46 6.16 5.78 -4.64
C TYR A 46 7.52 6.25 -5.17
N VAL A 47 8.60 5.96 -4.45
CA VAL A 47 9.97 6.33 -4.85
C VAL A 47 10.32 5.74 -6.21
N LEU A 48 10.00 4.47 -6.45
CA LEU A 48 10.27 3.82 -7.73
C LEU A 48 9.46 4.41 -8.88
N LYS A 49 8.24 4.87 -8.62
CA LYS A 49 7.35 5.42 -9.65
C LYS A 49 7.67 6.88 -9.99
N PHE A 50 7.96 7.70 -8.98
CA PHE A 50 8.08 9.15 -9.14
C PHE A 50 9.53 9.65 -9.06
N GLY A 51 10.46 8.86 -8.54
CA GLY A 51 11.86 9.26 -8.38
C GLY A 51 12.12 10.22 -7.22
N GLU A 52 11.16 10.42 -6.33
CA GLU A 52 11.24 11.32 -5.17
C GLU A 52 10.60 10.70 -3.92
N ALA A 53 10.87 11.27 -2.74
CA ALA A 53 10.23 10.83 -1.51
C ALA A 53 8.73 11.17 -1.51
N PRO A 54 7.85 10.29 -0.98
CA PRO A 54 6.44 10.61 -0.83
C PRO A 54 6.24 11.83 0.05
N PRO A 55 5.21 12.65 -0.22
CA PRO A 55 4.86 13.76 0.65
C PRO A 55 4.58 13.22 2.06
N LEU A 56 5.18 13.86 3.06
CA LEU A 56 5.00 13.48 4.45
C LEU A 56 3.51 13.56 4.79
N PRO A 57 2.91 12.51 5.40
CA PRO A 57 1.59 12.64 5.98
C PRO A 57 1.69 13.73 7.05
N SER A 58 0.81 14.72 7.00
CA SER A 58 0.79 15.86 7.92
C SER A 58 0.66 15.48 9.41
N ASN A 59 0.48 14.20 9.74
CA ASN A 59 0.21 13.73 11.10
C ASN A 59 0.91 12.43 11.54
N GLU A 60 1.97 11.96 10.85
CA GLU A 60 2.64 10.67 11.19
C GLU A 60 4.13 10.78 11.51
N PHE A 61 4.51 11.85 12.20
CA PHE A 61 5.79 11.95 12.92
C PHE A 61 5.53 11.76 14.41
N LEU A 62 5.27 10.55 14.91
CA LEU A 62 5.31 10.23 16.36
C LEU A 62 5.13 8.73 16.66
N HIS A 63 5.96 7.85 16.09
CA HIS A 63 6.41 6.59 16.75
C HIS A 63 7.43 5.86 15.86
N LEU A 64 8.62 6.42 15.79
CA LEU A 64 9.83 5.65 15.54
C LEU A 64 10.80 6.04 16.66
N GLU A 65 10.49 5.58 17.87
CA GLU A 65 11.47 5.33 18.95
C GLU A 65 11.48 3.83 19.22
#